data_AF-A0A2D8GB25-F1
#
_entry.id   AF-A0A2D8GB25-F1
#
_cell.length_a   1.000
_cell.length_b   1.000
_cell.length_c   1.000
_cell.angle_alpha   90.00
_cell.angle_beta   90.00
_cell.angle_gamma   90.00
#
_symmetry.space_group_name_H-M   'P 1'
#
loop_
_entity.id
_entity.type
_entity.pdbx_description
1 polymer ?
#
loop_
_entity_poly.entity_id
_entity_poly.type
_entity_poly.pdbx_seq_one_letter_code
_entity_poly.pdbx_strand_id
1 'polypeptide(L)'
;MRYKTIYIAGINRSGGSLLSRLFDGHPDILSYPTELGFPTDNNFYEITDSYSGIPQTIPNINFNDNNDFYSILDIPKQKHEYSTTWGKETADPLGVRDNYLEKNFYGNVEAHFDYNKFTGIFDKLAKKAKSIEDLYNARHHAYFTAWDNGKHIKNQSAVVMQDSGGIYLTNIDKFFSEFHQSILIYPLRDLMGYVAAEKVRYARRFFGSRRFAFPQLPNYFVKQFDHYDINAQIKGWLCALTRVRILQEKHGLNQQFIVYSHNILTSYPKDTMKRLSELCNIKYTEDLLRPTIGNKNWLGNSHYGPTKGISNKISANYPKVLTKNEISTIKLFSDNIDMHLSEHKTPVDLLSIPQKYLYEYKRQKKYFNETEKLSLYYALSNATKRRYHIKQVPYYSFFAIIYSIFVRIVHIPRMFKLKYFKAKGKQNYT
;
A
#
# COMPACT_ATOMS: atom_id res chain seq x y z
N MET A 1 3.47 -25.92 -5.97
CA MET A 1 4.46 -24.90 -6.37
C MET A 1 4.76 -24.05 -5.16
N ARG A 2 5.99 -23.60 -4.99
CA ARG A 2 6.40 -22.81 -3.83
C ARG A 2 6.95 -21.49 -4.33
N TYR A 3 6.42 -20.39 -3.82
CA TYR A 3 6.89 -19.05 -4.15
C TYR A 3 7.56 -18.45 -2.92
N LYS A 4 8.75 -17.86 -3.11
CA LYS A 4 9.29 -16.93 -2.14
C LYS A 4 8.42 -15.68 -2.10
N THR A 5 7.92 -15.30 -0.92
CA THR A 5 7.12 -14.09 -0.77
C THR A 5 8.04 -12.90 -0.50
N ILE A 6 7.94 -11.85 -1.32
CA ILE A 6 8.52 -10.54 -1.08
C ILE A 6 7.36 -9.64 -0.64
N TYR A 7 7.20 -9.47 0.68
CA TYR A 7 6.11 -8.71 1.27
C TYR A 7 6.52 -7.26 1.52
N ILE A 8 5.99 -6.34 0.71
CA ILE A 8 6.19 -4.89 0.88
C ILE A 8 5.17 -4.38 1.91
N ALA A 9 5.59 -4.37 3.18
CA ALA A 9 4.75 -4.10 4.34
C ALA A 9 4.85 -2.63 4.77
N GLY A 10 4.34 -1.70 3.95
CA GLY A 10 4.44 -0.27 4.22
C GLY A 10 3.29 0.29 5.07
N ILE A 11 3.39 1.56 5.43
CA ILE A 11 2.21 2.38 5.74
C ILE A 11 1.64 3.01 4.47
N ASN A 12 0.43 3.57 4.53
CA ASN A 12 -0.12 4.37 3.45
C ASN A 12 0.86 5.47 3.03
N ARG A 13 1.01 5.68 1.71
CA ARG A 13 1.87 6.75 1.14
C ARG A 13 3.37 6.63 1.44
N SER A 14 3.84 5.48 1.87
CA SER A 14 5.26 5.15 2.06
C SER A 14 6.06 4.95 0.76
N GLY A 15 5.40 4.71 -0.37
CA GLY A 15 6.06 4.41 -1.65
C GLY A 15 6.04 2.92 -2.04
N GLY A 16 5.42 2.05 -1.23
CA GLY A 16 5.32 0.61 -1.52
C GLY A 16 4.77 0.28 -2.91
N SER A 17 3.78 1.04 -3.41
CA SER A 17 3.25 0.81 -4.75
C SER A 17 4.31 0.98 -5.85
N LEU A 18 5.17 2.01 -5.76
CA LEU A 18 6.24 2.20 -6.76
C LEU A 18 7.16 1.00 -6.80
N LEU A 19 7.64 0.53 -5.65
CA LEU A 19 8.52 -0.65 -5.58
C LEU A 19 7.84 -1.90 -6.16
N SER A 20 6.57 -2.14 -5.84
CA SER A 20 5.84 -3.27 -6.43
C SER A 20 5.73 -3.18 -7.96
N ARG A 21 5.61 -1.97 -8.52
CA ARG A 21 5.62 -1.77 -9.99
C ARG A 21 7.00 -1.92 -10.61
N LEU A 22 8.07 -1.63 -9.87
CA LEU A 22 9.43 -1.90 -10.32
C LEU A 22 9.75 -3.40 -10.35
N PHE A 23 9.11 -4.20 -9.49
CA PHE A 23 9.19 -5.66 -9.57
C PHE A 23 8.29 -6.28 -10.64
N ASP A 24 7.27 -5.56 -11.13
CA ASP A 24 6.41 -6.05 -12.20
C ASP A 24 7.19 -6.18 -13.51
N GLY A 25 6.96 -7.30 -14.21
CA GLY A 25 7.65 -7.65 -15.45
C GLY A 25 9.04 -8.26 -15.30
N HIS A 26 9.52 -8.44 -14.07
CA HIS A 26 10.74 -9.22 -13.83
C HIS A 26 10.53 -10.71 -14.18
N PRO A 27 11.47 -11.37 -14.88
CA PRO A 27 11.30 -12.77 -15.33
C PRO A 27 11.12 -13.79 -14.20
N ASP A 28 11.60 -13.47 -12.99
CA ASP A 28 11.56 -14.35 -11.82
C ASP A 28 10.44 -14.02 -10.81
N ILE A 29 9.66 -12.94 -11.04
CA ILE A 29 8.72 -12.40 -10.05
C ILE A 29 7.32 -12.26 -10.62
N LEU A 30 6.34 -12.73 -9.86
CA LEU A 30 4.94 -12.41 -10.06
C LEU A 30 4.57 -11.20 -9.17
N SER A 31 4.07 -10.12 -9.75
CA SER A 31 3.69 -8.92 -8.98
C SER A 31 2.18 -8.70 -9.02
N TYR A 32 1.55 -8.58 -7.85
CA TYR A 32 0.12 -8.29 -7.79
C TYR A 32 -0.18 -6.87 -8.29
N PRO A 33 -1.19 -6.66 -9.15
CA PRO A 33 -1.56 -5.32 -9.60
C PRO A 33 -2.31 -4.53 -8.52
N THR A 34 -2.76 -5.17 -7.43
CA THR A 34 -3.44 -4.57 -6.29
C THR A 34 -2.65 -4.69 -4.99
N GLU A 35 -3.14 -4.06 -3.94
CA GLU A 35 -2.68 -4.27 -2.58
C GLU A 35 -3.21 -5.61 -2.06
N LEU A 36 -2.30 -6.45 -1.57
CA LEU A 36 -2.59 -7.73 -0.99
C LEU A 36 -1.83 -7.85 0.33
N GLY A 37 -2.56 -7.72 1.44
CA GLY A 37 -2.06 -7.91 2.79
C GLY A 37 -2.55 -9.21 3.43
N PHE A 38 -2.27 -9.35 4.72
CA PHE A 38 -2.85 -10.42 5.55
C PHE A 38 -4.25 -10.02 6.04
N PRO A 39 -5.07 -10.99 6.48
CA PRO A 39 -6.39 -10.71 7.02
C PRO A 39 -6.35 -9.74 8.20
N THR A 40 -7.45 -9.01 8.36
CA THR A 40 -7.63 -8.08 9.48
C THR A 40 -7.69 -8.84 10.81
N ASP A 41 -7.01 -8.33 11.82
CA ASP A 41 -7.06 -8.88 13.18
C ASP A 41 -8.27 -8.32 13.95
N ASN A 42 -9.40 -9.02 13.86
CA ASN A 42 -10.65 -8.67 14.57
C ASN A 42 -10.82 -9.44 15.89
N ASN A 43 -9.82 -10.19 16.36
CA ASN A 43 -9.99 -11.06 17.53
C ASN A 43 -10.24 -10.28 18.83
N PHE A 44 -9.74 -9.04 18.92
CA PHE A 44 -9.72 -8.26 20.16
C PHE A 44 -10.47 -6.93 20.08
N TYR A 45 -10.64 -6.41 18.87
CA TYR A 45 -11.26 -5.12 18.63
C TYR A 45 -12.05 -5.21 17.33
N GLU A 46 -13.36 -5.03 17.41
CA GLU A 46 -14.20 -4.97 16.22
C GLU A 46 -13.89 -3.67 15.47
N ILE A 47 -13.30 -3.82 14.30
CA ILE A 47 -12.97 -2.70 13.43
C ILE A 47 -14.23 -2.33 12.65
N THR A 48 -15.02 -1.43 13.23
CA THR A 48 -16.25 -0.91 12.63
C THR A 48 -15.97 0.05 11.46
N ASP A 49 -14.79 0.68 11.46
CA ASP A 49 -14.35 1.62 10.44
C ASP A 49 -13.17 1.09 9.62
N SER A 50 -13.30 1.05 8.29
CA SER A 50 -12.16 0.74 7.42
C SER A 50 -11.17 1.90 7.40
N TYR A 51 -10.04 1.87 8.12
CA TYR A 51 -8.96 2.90 8.12
C TYR A 51 -7.58 2.37 7.66
N SER A 52 -6.64 3.29 7.39
CA SER A 52 -5.29 2.91 6.95
C SER A 52 -4.43 2.50 8.14
N GLY A 53 -3.81 1.32 8.08
CA GLY A 53 -3.08 0.75 9.21
C GLY A 53 -3.98 -0.02 10.18
N ILE A 54 -5.05 -0.63 9.67
CA ILE A 54 -5.79 -1.65 10.39
C ILE A 54 -4.82 -2.78 10.79
N PRO A 55 -4.81 -3.22 12.06
CA PRO A 55 -4.04 -4.38 12.48
C PRO A 55 -4.36 -5.62 11.66
N GLN A 56 -3.33 -6.39 11.34
CA GLN A 56 -3.45 -7.63 10.57
C GLN A 56 -2.87 -8.79 11.35
N THR A 57 -3.26 -10.02 10.99
CA THR A 57 -2.74 -11.24 11.60
C THR A 57 -2.57 -12.35 10.58
N ILE A 58 -1.54 -13.18 10.75
CA ILE A 58 -1.46 -14.48 10.08
C ILE A 58 -2.33 -15.46 10.88
N PRO A 59 -3.45 -15.97 10.34
CA PRO A 59 -4.42 -16.78 11.07
C PRO A 59 -3.80 -18.10 11.55
N ASN A 60 -4.13 -18.54 12.77
CA ASN A 60 -3.81 -19.89 13.25
C ASN A 60 -4.81 -20.87 12.63
N ILE A 61 -4.33 -21.84 11.86
CA ILE A 61 -5.18 -22.78 11.13
C ILE A 61 -4.75 -24.19 11.51
N ASN A 62 -5.72 -25.00 11.96
CA ASN A 62 -5.54 -26.44 12.02
C ASN A 62 -5.99 -27.04 10.68
N PHE A 63 -5.03 -27.42 9.83
CA PHE A 63 -5.31 -27.93 8.48
C PHE A 63 -6.00 -29.31 8.46
N ASN A 64 -6.15 -29.98 9.61
CA ASN A 64 -6.94 -31.21 9.71
C ASN A 64 -8.45 -30.96 9.82
N ASP A 65 -8.85 -29.73 10.14
CA ASP A 65 -10.26 -29.37 10.29
C ASP A 65 -10.88 -28.97 8.95
N ASN A 66 -12.21 -28.98 8.88
CA ASN A 66 -12.93 -28.46 7.73
C ASN A 66 -12.88 -26.92 7.73
N ASN A 67 -11.89 -26.36 7.05
CA ASN A 67 -11.62 -24.92 7.04
C ASN A 67 -12.29 -24.23 5.85
N ASP A 68 -12.85 -23.04 6.11
CA ASP A 68 -13.28 -22.12 5.06
C ASP A 68 -12.12 -21.25 4.58
N PHE A 69 -11.30 -21.80 3.70
CA PHE A 69 -10.10 -21.13 3.19
C PHE A 69 -10.37 -19.84 2.43
N TYR A 70 -11.60 -19.63 1.92
CA TYR A 70 -11.97 -18.36 1.29
C TYR A 70 -12.04 -17.25 2.34
N SER A 71 -12.79 -17.49 3.43
CA SER A 71 -12.91 -16.53 4.52
C SER A 71 -11.58 -16.28 5.22
N ILE A 72 -10.76 -17.32 5.40
CA ILE A 72 -9.42 -17.21 6.01
C ILE A 72 -8.49 -16.27 5.22
N LEU A 73 -8.60 -16.23 3.90
CA LEU A 73 -7.72 -15.43 3.03
C LEU A 73 -8.39 -14.15 2.50
N ASP A 74 -9.57 -13.79 3.01
CA ASP A 74 -10.41 -12.71 2.49
C ASP A 74 -10.63 -12.81 0.96
N ILE A 75 -10.80 -14.03 0.46
CA ILE A 75 -11.12 -14.30 -0.94
C ILE A 75 -12.66 -14.30 -1.08
N PRO A 76 -13.24 -13.52 -2.02
CA PRO A 76 -14.67 -13.60 -2.28
C PRO A 76 -15.06 -15.00 -2.72
N LYS A 77 -16.16 -15.55 -2.18
CA LYS A 77 -16.71 -16.87 -2.55
C LYS A 77 -17.49 -16.87 -3.87
N GLN A 78 -17.87 -15.69 -4.33
CA GLN A 78 -18.57 -15.50 -5.59
C GLN A 78 -17.89 -14.39 -6.38
N LYS A 79 -18.09 -14.40 -7.70
CA LYS A 79 -17.60 -13.35 -8.59
C LYS A 79 -18.19 -12.02 -8.12
N HIS A 80 -17.32 -11.07 -7.80
CA HIS A 80 -17.73 -9.78 -7.25
C HIS A 80 -18.55 -8.98 -8.26
N GLU A 81 -19.70 -8.47 -7.83
CA GLU A 81 -20.47 -7.49 -8.57
C GLU A 81 -20.02 -6.09 -8.17
N TYR A 82 -19.34 -5.40 -9.08
CA TYR A 82 -18.93 -4.02 -8.84
C TYR A 82 -20.09 -3.06 -9.15
N SER A 83 -20.27 -2.08 -8.27
CA SER A 83 -21.22 -1.01 -8.51
C SER A 83 -20.60 0.06 -9.41
N THR A 84 -21.38 0.51 -10.39
CA THR A 84 -21.10 1.71 -11.21
C THR A 84 -21.96 2.89 -10.79
N THR A 85 -22.63 2.79 -9.63
CA THR A 85 -23.45 3.89 -9.10
C THR A 85 -22.54 4.95 -8.48
N TRP A 86 -22.75 6.21 -8.85
CA TRP A 86 -21.96 7.33 -8.34
C TRP A 86 -21.93 7.37 -6.81
N GLY A 87 -20.74 7.48 -6.24
CA GLY A 87 -20.50 7.50 -4.79
C GLY A 87 -20.64 6.13 -4.11
N LYS A 88 -20.97 5.08 -4.87
CA LYS A 88 -21.08 3.70 -4.40
C LYS A 88 -20.20 2.76 -5.22
N GLU A 89 -19.22 3.28 -5.97
CA GLU A 89 -18.32 2.46 -6.77
C GLU A 89 -17.39 1.65 -5.87
N THR A 90 -17.47 0.33 -5.96
CA THR A 90 -16.66 -0.58 -5.15
C THR A 90 -15.49 -1.14 -5.93
N ALA A 91 -14.44 -1.49 -5.18
CA ALA A 91 -13.32 -2.21 -5.72
C ALA A 91 -13.62 -3.65 -6.06
N ASP A 92 -13.08 -4.11 -7.19
CA ASP A 92 -12.92 -5.53 -7.39
C ASP A 92 -11.85 -5.99 -6.38
N PRO A 93 -12.21 -6.84 -5.41
CA PRO A 93 -11.30 -7.29 -4.35
C PRO A 93 -10.11 -8.11 -4.88
N LEU A 94 -10.19 -8.67 -6.10
CA LEU A 94 -9.07 -9.35 -6.75
C LEU A 94 -8.19 -8.37 -7.55
N GLY A 95 -8.64 -7.13 -7.73
CA GLY A 95 -7.87 -6.06 -8.37
C GLY A 95 -7.70 -6.18 -9.89
N VAL A 96 -8.28 -7.21 -10.51
CA VAL A 96 -8.25 -7.49 -11.95
C VAL A 96 -9.62 -7.96 -12.40
N ARG A 97 -10.11 -7.37 -13.50
CA ARG A 97 -11.28 -7.85 -14.25
C ARG A 97 -11.21 -7.30 -15.67
N ASP A 98 -12.24 -7.53 -16.47
CA ASP A 98 -12.29 -7.08 -17.86
C ASP A 98 -11.96 -5.59 -18.01
N ASN A 99 -10.83 -5.33 -18.68
CA ASN A 99 -10.25 -4.02 -18.98
C ASN A 99 -10.02 -3.14 -17.74
N TYR A 100 -9.65 -3.79 -16.64
CA TYR A 100 -9.50 -3.15 -15.34
C TYR A 100 -8.30 -3.70 -14.57
N LEU A 101 -7.43 -2.80 -14.09
CA LEU A 101 -6.40 -3.09 -13.08
C LEU A 101 -6.41 -2.00 -12.01
N GLU A 102 -6.48 -2.40 -10.73
CA GLU A 102 -6.77 -1.46 -9.63
C GLU A 102 -5.85 -0.26 -9.53
N LYS A 103 -4.56 -0.44 -9.78
CA LYS A 103 -3.57 0.62 -9.64
C LYS A 103 -3.22 1.29 -10.96
N ASN A 104 -3.96 1.05 -12.05
CA ASN A 104 -3.74 1.74 -13.33
C ASN A 104 -4.70 2.92 -13.52
N PHE A 105 -4.34 4.07 -12.93
CA PHE A 105 -5.19 5.28 -12.93
C PHE A 105 -5.21 6.01 -14.28
N TYR A 106 -4.08 6.06 -14.99
CA TYR A 106 -3.93 6.89 -16.18
C TYR A 106 -3.84 6.07 -17.48
N GLY A 107 -3.43 4.80 -17.42
CA GLY A 107 -3.30 3.94 -18.60
C GLY A 107 -4.63 3.37 -19.10
N ASN A 108 -4.67 2.96 -20.36
CA ASN A 108 -5.70 2.03 -20.84
C ASN A 108 -5.17 0.61 -20.62
N VAL A 109 -6.01 -0.28 -20.12
CA VAL A 109 -5.62 -1.66 -19.88
C VAL A 109 -6.60 -2.59 -20.55
N GLU A 110 -6.01 -3.61 -21.14
CA GLU A 110 -6.69 -4.81 -21.54
C GLU A 110 -6.20 -5.88 -20.58
N ALA A 111 -7.15 -6.45 -19.84
CA ALA A 111 -6.96 -7.45 -18.81
C ALA A 111 -8.26 -8.27 -18.72
N HIS A 112 -8.15 -9.53 -18.38
CA HIS A 112 -9.26 -10.46 -18.15
C HIS A 112 -8.95 -11.29 -16.91
N PHE A 113 -9.97 -11.58 -16.10
CA PHE A 113 -9.83 -12.46 -14.94
C PHE A 113 -10.92 -13.52 -14.96
N ASP A 114 -10.51 -14.78 -15.16
CA ASP A 114 -11.42 -15.92 -15.13
C ASP A 114 -11.61 -16.39 -13.68
N TYR A 115 -12.68 -15.90 -13.05
CA TYR A 115 -13.00 -16.23 -11.66
C TYR A 115 -13.28 -17.73 -11.45
N ASN A 116 -13.90 -18.42 -12.42
CA ASN A 116 -14.20 -19.85 -12.29
C ASN A 116 -12.92 -20.69 -12.38
N LYS A 117 -11.99 -20.30 -13.26
CA LYS A 117 -10.66 -20.90 -13.33
C LYS A 117 -9.88 -20.67 -12.03
N PHE A 118 -9.96 -19.47 -11.47
CA PHE A 118 -9.34 -19.14 -10.18
C PHE A 118 -9.86 -20.05 -9.06
N THR A 119 -11.17 -20.10 -8.83
CA THR A 119 -11.75 -20.91 -7.74
C THR A 119 -11.50 -22.40 -7.94
N GLY A 120 -11.65 -22.91 -9.18
CA GLY A 120 -11.37 -24.32 -9.47
C GLY A 120 -9.93 -24.75 -9.21
N ILE A 121 -8.94 -23.90 -9.54
CA ILE A 121 -7.53 -24.16 -9.23
C ILE A 121 -7.26 -24.00 -7.73
N PHE A 122 -7.79 -22.93 -7.12
CA PHE A 122 -7.60 -22.65 -5.70
C PHE A 122 -8.14 -23.79 -4.84
N ASP A 123 -9.38 -24.24 -5.05
CA ASP A 123 -10.00 -25.34 -4.30
C ASP A 123 -9.18 -26.64 -4.40
N LYS A 124 -8.69 -26.95 -5.60
CA LYS A 124 -7.87 -28.14 -5.83
C LYS A 124 -6.55 -28.10 -5.06
N LEU A 125 -5.91 -26.94 -4.97
CA LEU A 125 -4.63 -26.76 -4.31
C LEU A 125 -4.77 -26.55 -2.80
N ALA A 126 -5.75 -25.76 -2.37
CA ALA A 126 -6.00 -25.45 -0.97
C ALA A 126 -6.35 -26.71 -0.16
N LYS A 127 -7.09 -27.66 -0.74
CA LYS A 127 -7.36 -28.98 -0.12
C LYS A 127 -6.10 -29.79 0.21
N LYS A 128 -4.97 -29.48 -0.42
CA LYS A 128 -3.69 -30.15 -0.22
C LYS A 128 -2.72 -29.35 0.67
N ALA A 129 -3.11 -28.14 1.07
CA ALA A 129 -2.27 -27.28 1.88
C ALA A 129 -2.08 -27.88 3.27
N LYS A 130 -0.85 -27.86 3.76
CA LYS A 130 -0.49 -28.34 5.11
C LYS A 130 -0.01 -27.21 6.02
N SER A 131 0.12 -26.01 5.47
CA SER A 131 0.61 -24.80 6.14
C SER A 131 -0.04 -23.56 5.53
N ILE A 132 0.04 -22.42 6.22
CA ILE A 132 -0.41 -21.14 5.66
C ILE A 132 0.38 -20.78 4.40
N GLU A 133 1.67 -21.12 4.33
CA GLU A 133 2.54 -20.87 3.17
C GLU A 133 1.99 -21.62 1.95
N ASP A 134 1.62 -22.90 2.11
CA ASP A 134 0.99 -23.69 1.05
C ASP A 134 -0.32 -23.08 0.57
N LEU A 135 -1.13 -22.56 1.51
CA LEU A 135 -2.41 -21.94 1.19
C LEU A 135 -2.24 -20.63 0.42
N TYR A 136 -1.28 -19.79 0.79
CA TYR A 136 -0.91 -18.61 0.00
C TYR A 136 -0.31 -18.99 -1.36
N ASN A 137 0.55 -20.02 -1.42
CA ASN A 137 1.07 -20.54 -2.68
C ASN A 137 -0.06 -21.02 -3.62
N ALA A 138 -1.09 -21.67 -3.08
CA ALA A 138 -2.30 -22.04 -3.82
C ALA A 138 -3.02 -20.80 -4.37
N ARG A 139 -3.22 -19.77 -3.55
CA ARG A 139 -3.81 -18.48 -3.96
C ARG A 139 -3.01 -17.81 -5.07
N HIS A 140 -1.70 -17.70 -4.92
CA HIS A 140 -0.80 -17.08 -5.90
C HIS A 140 -0.88 -17.80 -7.24
N HIS A 141 -0.72 -19.12 -7.21
CA HIS A 141 -0.77 -19.93 -8.41
C HIS A 141 -2.11 -19.81 -9.14
N ALA A 142 -3.23 -19.95 -8.41
CA ALA A 142 -4.57 -19.83 -8.97
C ALA A 142 -4.79 -18.43 -9.57
N TYR A 143 -4.39 -17.37 -8.87
CA TYR A 143 -4.57 -15.99 -9.29
C TYR A 143 -3.88 -15.69 -10.61
N PHE A 144 -2.57 -15.95 -10.70
CA PHE A 144 -1.81 -15.63 -11.92
C PHE A 144 -2.14 -16.57 -13.09
N THR A 145 -2.67 -17.76 -12.82
CA THR A 145 -3.18 -18.67 -13.86
C THR A 145 -4.54 -18.22 -14.42
N ALA A 146 -5.36 -17.58 -13.59
CA ALA A 146 -6.66 -17.03 -13.98
C ALA A 146 -6.58 -15.66 -14.67
N TRP A 147 -5.55 -14.87 -14.35
CA TRP A 147 -5.31 -13.59 -14.99
C TRP A 147 -4.76 -13.75 -16.40
N ASP A 148 -5.48 -13.21 -17.40
CA ASP A 148 -5.12 -13.25 -18.82
C ASP A 148 -4.78 -14.68 -19.30
N ASN A 149 -5.54 -15.66 -18.81
CA ASN A 149 -5.34 -17.08 -19.10
C ASN A 149 -3.94 -17.63 -18.79
N GLY A 150 -3.26 -17.06 -17.79
CA GLY A 150 -1.94 -17.51 -17.37
C GLY A 150 -0.80 -16.82 -18.12
N LYS A 151 -1.07 -15.78 -18.90
CA LYS A 151 -0.05 -15.03 -19.65
C LYS A 151 1.12 -14.52 -18.77
N HIS A 152 0.84 -14.22 -17.50
CA HIS A 152 1.81 -13.64 -16.58
C HIS A 152 2.61 -14.71 -15.79
N ILE A 153 2.13 -15.95 -15.73
CA ILE A 153 2.80 -17.05 -15.04
C ILE A 153 3.58 -17.93 -16.04
N LYS A 154 4.86 -18.14 -15.72
CA LYS A 154 5.81 -18.99 -16.42
C LYS A 154 6.53 -19.83 -15.36
N ASN A 155 7.79 -19.53 -15.09
CA ASN A 155 8.65 -20.24 -14.15
C ASN A 155 9.15 -19.34 -13.01
N GLN A 156 8.42 -18.27 -12.68
CA GLN A 156 8.78 -17.35 -11.59
C GLN A 156 8.89 -18.10 -10.26
N SER A 157 9.93 -17.76 -9.48
CA SER A 157 10.21 -18.36 -8.18
C SER A 157 9.75 -17.50 -7.00
N ALA A 158 9.43 -16.22 -7.26
CA ALA A 158 9.01 -15.27 -6.25
C ALA A 158 7.67 -14.61 -6.58
N VAL A 159 6.98 -14.14 -5.54
CA VAL A 159 5.77 -13.34 -5.62
C VAL A 159 5.91 -12.09 -4.77
N VAL A 160 5.51 -10.95 -5.31
CA VAL A 160 5.48 -9.67 -4.60
C VAL A 160 4.06 -9.35 -4.17
N MET A 161 3.91 -9.22 -2.86
CA MET A 161 2.71 -8.71 -2.19
C MET A 161 3.01 -7.31 -1.66
N GLN A 162 2.02 -6.43 -1.65
CA GLN A 162 2.19 -5.08 -1.10
C GLN A 162 0.95 -4.70 -0.31
N ASP A 163 1.14 -4.14 0.87
CA ASP A 163 0.03 -3.61 1.65
C ASP A 163 0.40 -2.32 2.37
N SER A 164 -0.56 -1.40 2.46
CA SER A 164 -0.41 -0.10 3.14
C SER A 164 -0.70 -0.16 4.64
N GLY A 165 -1.02 -1.34 5.18
CA GLY A 165 -1.12 -1.63 6.61
C GLY A 165 -0.15 -2.72 7.08
N GLY A 166 0.68 -3.27 6.20
CA GLY A 166 1.40 -4.51 6.45
C GLY A 166 2.38 -4.47 7.62
N ILE A 167 2.89 -3.29 7.98
CA ILE A 167 3.79 -3.14 9.14
C ILE A 167 3.07 -3.40 10.48
N TYR A 168 1.75 -3.33 10.48
CA TYR A 168 0.88 -3.59 11.62
C TYR A 168 0.41 -5.06 11.66
N LEU A 169 1.16 -5.96 11.03
CA LEU A 169 1.05 -7.39 11.28
C LEU A 169 1.44 -7.66 12.76
N THR A 170 0.47 -8.04 13.57
CA THR A 170 0.60 -8.09 15.03
C THR A 170 1.43 -9.28 15.49
N ASN A 171 1.32 -10.40 14.77
CA ASN A 171 2.11 -11.62 14.96
C ASN A 171 3.21 -11.78 13.89
N ILE A 172 3.94 -10.70 13.58
CA ILE A 172 4.96 -10.67 12.50
C ILE A 172 6.04 -11.76 12.58
N ASP A 173 6.36 -12.28 13.77
CA ASP A 173 7.31 -13.38 13.91
C ASP A 173 6.84 -14.64 13.18
N LYS A 174 5.52 -14.82 13.12
CA LYS A 174 4.88 -15.91 12.38
C LYS A 174 5.14 -15.82 10.87
N PHE A 175 5.30 -14.60 10.34
CA PHE A 175 5.71 -14.43 8.94
C PHE A 175 7.09 -15.05 8.73
N PHE A 176 8.06 -14.72 9.59
CA PHE A 176 9.42 -15.23 9.46
C PHE A 176 9.51 -16.74 9.73
N SER A 177 8.69 -17.26 10.64
CA SER A 177 8.70 -18.68 10.97
C SER A 177 7.95 -19.56 9.97
N GLU A 178 6.88 -19.08 9.33
CA GLU A 178 6.03 -19.90 8.45
C GLU A 178 6.27 -19.66 6.96
N PHE A 179 6.69 -18.45 6.56
CA PHE A 179 7.03 -18.14 5.18
C PHE A 179 8.53 -18.26 4.98
N HIS A 180 9.04 -19.49 5.00
CA HIS A 180 10.48 -19.74 4.92
C HIS A 180 11.09 -19.11 3.65
N GLN A 181 12.30 -18.55 3.76
CA GLN A 181 13.00 -17.82 2.68
C GLN A 181 12.34 -16.51 2.22
N SER A 182 11.13 -16.19 2.71
CA SER A 182 10.44 -14.94 2.37
C SER A 182 11.08 -13.74 3.04
N ILE A 183 10.82 -12.58 2.47
CA ILE A 183 11.42 -11.31 2.84
C ILE A 183 10.30 -10.30 3.04
N LEU A 184 10.43 -9.51 4.09
CA LEU A 184 9.60 -8.37 4.37
C LEU A 184 10.39 -7.10 4.10
N ILE A 185 9.86 -6.23 3.24
CA ILE A 185 10.46 -4.94 2.89
C ILE A 185 9.58 -3.81 3.44
N TYR A 186 10.16 -2.95 4.27
CA TYR A 186 9.53 -1.71 4.71
C TYR A 186 10.01 -0.52 3.85
N PRO A 187 9.13 0.11 3.06
CA PRO A 187 9.39 1.40 2.44
C PRO A 187 9.39 2.53 3.48
N LEU A 188 10.54 3.17 3.69
CA LEU A 188 10.66 4.39 4.50
C LEU A 188 10.56 5.63 3.61
N ARG A 189 9.54 6.45 3.86
CA ARG A 189 9.42 7.79 3.27
C ARG A 189 9.68 8.85 4.33
N ASP A 190 10.30 9.95 3.94
CA ASP A 190 10.46 11.12 4.81
C ASP A 190 9.10 11.63 5.33
N LEU A 191 9.12 12.17 6.55
CA LEU A 191 7.92 12.62 7.24
C LEU A 191 7.20 13.74 6.46
N MET A 192 7.95 14.68 5.87
CA MET A 192 7.41 15.77 5.06
C MET A 192 6.61 15.26 3.88
N GLY A 193 7.17 14.31 3.12
CA GLY A 193 6.55 13.68 1.98
C GLY A 193 5.33 12.85 2.34
N TYR A 194 5.37 12.16 3.47
CA TYR A 194 4.20 11.45 4.01
C TYR A 194 3.06 12.42 4.34
N VAL A 195 3.32 13.47 5.14
CA VAL A 195 2.30 14.45 5.55
C VAL A 195 1.75 15.22 4.35
N ALA A 196 2.60 15.64 3.41
CA ALA A 196 2.17 16.29 2.17
C ALA A 196 1.20 15.41 1.35
N ALA A 197 1.52 14.12 1.20
CA ALA A 197 0.67 13.18 0.47
C ALA A 197 -0.68 12.93 1.17
N GLU A 198 -0.68 12.86 2.50
CA GLU A 198 -1.91 12.72 3.29
C GLU A 198 -2.77 13.98 3.26
N LYS A 199 -2.17 15.18 3.36
CA LYS A 199 -2.90 16.45 3.23
C LYS A 199 -3.60 16.55 1.88
N VAL A 200 -2.90 16.24 0.78
CA VAL A 200 -3.50 16.21 -0.57
C VAL A 200 -4.69 15.23 -0.61
N ARG A 201 -4.56 14.05 0.00
CA ARG A 201 -5.64 13.05 0.07
C ARG A 201 -6.86 13.59 0.82
N TYR A 202 -6.66 14.23 1.97
CA TYR A 202 -7.74 14.82 2.76
C TYR A 202 -8.40 16.00 2.08
N ALA A 203 -7.62 16.93 1.52
CA ALA A 203 -8.14 18.05 0.76
C ALA A 203 -9.00 17.56 -0.41
N ARG A 204 -8.51 16.60 -1.21
CA ARG A 204 -9.28 16.06 -2.34
C ARG A 204 -10.62 15.46 -1.91
N ARG A 205 -10.69 14.83 -0.74
CA ARG A 205 -11.96 14.33 -0.17
C ARG A 205 -12.91 15.47 0.16
N PHE A 206 -12.41 16.49 0.86
CA PHE A 206 -13.18 17.67 1.23
C PHE A 206 -13.74 18.40 0.00
N PHE A 207 -12.93 18.61 -1.03
CA PHE A 207 -13.34 19.27 -2.28
C PHE A 207 -14.11 18.35 -3.26
N GLY A 208 -14.44 17.10 -2.90
CA GLY A 208 -15.25 16.22 -3.76
C GLY A 208 -14.51 15.62 -4.97
N SER A 209 -13.18 15.62 -4.98
CA SER A 209 -12.33 15.02 -6.04
C SER A 209 -11.56 13.77 -5.61
N ARG A 210 -12.05 13.12 -4.54
CA ARG A 210 -11.42 12.02 -3.77
C ARG A 210 -10.50 11.12 -4.61
N ARG A 211 -11.01 10.50 -5.66
CA ARG A 211 -10.26 9.55 -6.52
C ARG A 211 -10.35 9.86 -8.02
N PHE A 212 -10.89 11.02 -8.39
CA PHE A 212 -10.91 11.45 -9.79
C PHE A 212 -9.55 12.01 -10.20
N ALA A 213 -8.86 11.37 -11.14
CA ALA A 213 -7.56 11.83 -11.62
C ALA A 213 -7.61 13.25 -12.22
N PHE A 214 -8.77 13.62 -12.77
CA PHE A 214 -9.05 14.92 -13.40
C PHE A 214 -10.45 15.39 -13.00
N PRO A 215 -10.74 16.70 -12.89
CA PRO A 215 -9.77 17.78 -12.77
C PRO A 215 -8.89 17.59 -11.53
N GLN A 216 -7.65 18.06 -11.60
CA GLN A 216 -6.76 18.05 -10.46
C GLN A 216 -7.07 19.25 -9.57
N LEU A 217 -7.23 19.02 -8.26
CA LEU A 217 -7.45 20.09 -7.30
C LEU A 217 -6.23 21.03 -7.29
N PRO A 218 -6.38 22.34 -7.55
CA PRO A 218 -5.25 23.25 -7.57
C PRO A 218 -4.51 23.26 -6.22
N ASN A 219 -3.18 23.27 -6.28
CA ASN A 219 -2.33 23.23 -5.08
C ASN A 219 -2.62 24.39 -4.11
N TYR A 220 -3.09 25.53 -4.60
CA TYR A 220 -3.54 26.64 -3.77
C TYR A 220 -4.60 26.21 -2.75
N PHE A 221 -5.66 25.52 -3.18
CA PHE A 221 -6.72 25.04 -2.30
C PHE A 221 -6.25 23.91 -1.37
N VAL A 222 -5.36 23.04 -1.85
CA VAL A 222 -4.71 22.05 -0.98
C VAL A 222 -3.93 22.75 0.13
N LYS A 223 -3.19 23.81 -0.20
CA LYS A 223 -2.38 24.54 0.77
C LYS A 223 -3.22 25.25 1.83
N GLN A 224 -4.37 25.82 1.44
CA GLN A 224 -5.31 26.48 2.35
C GLN A 224 -6.13 25.51 3.21
N PHE A 225 -6.25 24.24 2.80
CA PHE A 225 -7.01 23.23 3.55
C PHE A 225 -6.34 22.90 4.89
N ASP A 226 -7.08 23.10 5.99
CA ASP A 226 -6.59 22.98 7.37
C ASP A 226 -7.52 22.16 8.28
N HIS A 227 -8.47 21.42 7.71
CA HIS A 227 -9.43 20.57 8.45
C HIS A 227 -8.86 19.20 8.85
N TYR A 228 -7.55 18.95 8.71
CA TYR A 228 -6.92 17.69 9.09
C TYR A 228 -5.99 17.85 10.29
N ASP A 229 -5.88 16.82 11.12
CA ASP A 229 -4.98 16.82 12.26
C ASP A 229 -3.55 16.44 11.84
N ILE A 230 -2.68 17.44 11.70
CA ILE A 230 -1.26 17.25 11.37
C ILE A 230 -0.51 16.45 12.44
N ASN A 231 -0.83 16.67 13.72
CA ASN A 231 -0.17 15.96 14.82
C ASN A 231 -0.53 14.48 14.79
N ALA A 232 -1.78 14.14 14.46
CA ALA A 232 -2.17 12.75 14.25
C ALA A 232 -1.43 12.11 13.08
N GLN A 233 -1.18 12.84 11.97
CA GLN A 233 -0.36 12.31 10.87
C GLN A 233 1.08 12.06 11.31
N ILE A 234 1.70 13.02 11.99
CA ILE A 234 3.07 12.91 12.50
C ILE A 234 3.20 11.73 13.47
N LYS A 235 2.30 11.62 14.45
CA LYS A 235 2.27 10.50 15.40
C LYS A 235 2.08 9.15 14.70
N GLY A 236 1.21 9.08 13.69
CA GLY A 236 1.02 7.87 12.90
C GLY A 236 2.29 7.40 12.18
N TRP A 237 3.04 8.33 11.58
CA TRP A 237 4.31 8.04 10.94
C TRP A 237 5.39 7.65 11.96
N LEU A 238 5.52 8.39 13.06
CA LEU A 238 6.49 8.09 14.12
C LEU A 238 6.20 6.74 14.78
N CYS A 239 4.92 6.40 14.99
CA CYS A 239 4.51 5.10 15.50
C CYS A 239 5.00 3.97 14.59
N ALA A 240 4.85 4.12 13.27
CA ALA A 240 5.35 3.14 12.30
C ALA A 240 6.89 3.08 12.31
N LEU A 241 7.59 4.22 12.32
CA LEU A 241 9.05 4.26 12.39
C LEU A 241 9.57 3.54 13.64
N THR A 242 8.98 3.80 14.81
CA THR A 242 9.33 3.09 16.06
C THR A 242 9.16 1.58 15.91
N ARG A 243 8.04 1.12 15.32
CA ARG A 243 7.81 -0.31 15.08
C ARG A 243 8.88 -0.91 14.17
N VAL A 244 9.19 -0.26 13.05
CA VAL A 244 10.24 -0.70 12.10
C VAL A 244 11.59 -0.75 12.78
N ARG A 245 11.91 0.24 13.62
CA ARG A 245 13.15 0.29 14.40
C ARG A 245 13.26 -0.88 15.38
N ILE A 246 12.17 -1.24 16.05
CA ILE A 246 12.16 -2.41 16.96
C ILE A 246 12.28 -3.72 16.18
N LEU A 247 11.65 -3.80 15.00
CA LEU A 247 11.76 -4.97 14.12
C LEU A 247 13.20 -5.18 13.64
N GLN A 248 13.87 -4.11 13.21
CA GLN A 248 15.27 -4.16 12.82
C GLN A 248 16.19 -4.56 13.97
N GLU A 249 15.83 -4.19 15.20
CA GLU A 249 16.53 -4.62 16.41
C GLU A 249 16.43 -6.13 16.65
N LYS A 250 15.28 -6.73 16.29
CA LYS A 250 14.99 -8.15 16.46
C LYS A 250 15.52 -9.01 15.31
N HIS A 251 15.39 -8.53 14.08
CA HIS A 251 15.68 -9.26 12.85
C HIS A 251 16.92 -8.75 12.11
N GLY A 252 17.65 -7.78 12.65
CA GLY A 252 18.89 -7.26 12.05
C GLY A 252 18.71 -6.44 10.78
N LEU A 253 19.84 -5.98 10.24
CA LEU A 253 19.91 -5.00 9.14
C LEU A 253 19.76 -5.62 7.74
N ASN A 254 20.24 -6.84 7.51
CA ASN A 254 20.33 -7.48 6.19
C ASN A 254 19.75 -8.92 6.20
N GLN A 255 18.82 -9.22 7.09
CA GLN A 255 18.18 -10.54 7.12
C GLN A 255 16.87 -10.50 6.30
N GLN A 256 15.86 -11.25 6.74
CA GLN A 256 14.54 -11.28 6.10
C GLN A 256 13.74 -9.98 6.29
N PHE A 257 14.22 -9.02 7.08
CA PHE A 257 13.60 -7.70 7.26
C PHE A 257 14.49 -6.60 6.65
N ILE A 258 14.00 -5.94 5.60
CA ILE A 258 14.74 -4.91 4.86
C ILE A 258 14.03 -3.58 5.00
N VAL A 259 14.76 -2.53 5.34
CA VAL A 259 14.26 -1.15 5.26
C VAL A 259 14.95 -0.47 4.08
N TYR A 260 14.19 0.16 3.19
CA TYR A 260 14.76 1.01 2.14
C TYR A 260 14.15 2.41 2.18
N SER A 261 14.90 3.41 1.74
CA SER A 261 14.38 4.78 1.64
C SER A 261 13.77 5.02 0.26
N HIS A 262 12.52 5.46 0.23
CA HIS A 262 11.84 5.90 -0.98
C HIS A 262 12.60 7.04 -1.68
N ASN A 263 13.18 7.96 -0.91
CA ASN A 263 13.91 9.09 -1.48
C ASN A 263 15.19 8.62 -2.17
N ILE A 264 15.91 7.68 -1.55
CA ILE A 264 17.10 7.05 -2.16
C ILE A 264 16.70 6.27 -3.42
N LEU A 265 15.61 5.50 -3.38
CA LEU A 265 15.10 4.80 -4.56
C LEU A 265 14.81 5.77 -5.72
N THR A 266 14.21 6.93 -5.44
CA THR A 266 13.90 7.90 -6.50
C THR A 266 15.11 8.67 -7.03
N SER A 267 16.14 8.85 -6.21
CA SER A 267 17.36 9.59 -6.58
C SER A 267 18.42 8.68 -7.22
N TYR A 268 18.54 7.44 -6.73
CA TYR A 268 19.53 6.43 -7.12
C TYR A 268 18.85 5.09 -7.41
N PRO A 269 17.93 5.03 -8.40
CA PRO A 269 17.09 3.86 -8.63
C PRO A 269 17.90 2.63 -9.00
N LYS A 270 18.95 2.79 -9.82
CA LYS A 270 19.82 1.69 -10.26
C LYS A 270 20.52 1.00 -9.10
N ASP A 271 21.21 1.78 -8.26
CA ASP A 271 21.96 1.24 -7.14
C ASP A 271 21.04 0.64 -6.07
N THR A 272 19.91 1.31 -5.81
CA THR A 272 18.90 0.80 -4.88
C THR A 272 18.32 -0.52 -5.37
N MET A 273 17.93 -0.63 -6.65
CA MET A 273 17.34 -1.86 -7.19
C MET A 273 18.37 -2.99 -7.33
N LYS A 274 19.64 -2.70 -7.64
CA LYS A 274 20.71 -3.70 -7.57
C LYS A 274 20.84 -4.29 -6.16
N ARG A 275 20.89 -3.41 -5.16
CA ARG A 275 21.02 -3.83 -3.76
C ARG A 275 19.79 -4.57 -3.25
N LEU A 276 18.58 -4.13 -3.60
CA LEU A 276 17.35 -4.85 -3.28
C LEU A 276 17.30 -6.21 -3.98
N SER A 277 17.81 -6.31 -5.23
CA SER A 277 17.87 -7.58 -5.95
C SER A 277 18.79 -8.59 -5.24
N GLU A 278 19.98 -8.14 -4.83
CA GLU A 278 20.92 -8.94 -4.04
C GLU A 278 20.29 -9.42 -2.72
N LEU A 279 19.73 -8.50 -1.92
CA LEU A 279 19.08 -8.84 -0.66
C LEU A 279 17.86 -9.75 -0.86
N CYS A 280 17.15 -9.59 -1.97
CA CYS A 280 16.02 -10.43 -2.34
C CYS A 280 16.42 -11.77 -2.96
N ASN A 281 17.71 -12.02 -3.18
CA ASN A 281 18.21 -13.17 -3.92
C ASN A 281 17.48 -13.37 -5.27
N ILE A 282 17.32 -12.28 -6.03
CA ILE A 282 16.81 -12.28 -7.40
C ILE A 282 17.87 -11.68 -8.32
N LYS A 283 17.81 -12.03 -9.60
CA LYS A 283 18.69 -11.44 -10.60
C LYS A 283 18.36 -9.96 -10.78
N TYR A 284 19.35 -9.09 -10.84
CA TYR A 284 19.12 -7.71 -11.28
C TYR A 284 18.95 -7.68 -12.81
N THR A 285 17.94 -6.95 -13.27
CA THR A 285 17.71 -6.63 -14.69
C THR A 285 17.39 -5.15 -14.84
N GLU A 286 17.70 -4.55 -16.00
CA GLU A 286 17.38 -3.14 -16.26
C GLU A 286 15.87 -2.87 -16.32
N ASP A 287 15.05 -3.92 -16.48
CA ASP A 287 13.59 -3.84 -16.41
C ASP A 287 13.10 -3.34 -15.05
N LEU A 288 13.87 -3.59 -13.98
CA LEU A 288 13.58 -3.11 -12.62
C LEU A 288 13.63 -1.59 -12.47
N LEU A 289 14.06 -0.84 -13.50
CA LEU A 289 14.06 0.62 -13.52
C LEU A 289 12.83 1.19 -14.24
N ARG A 290 11.99 0.33 -14.81
CA ARG A 290 10.82 0.69 -15.61
C ARG A 290 9.57 0.21 -14.87
N PRO A 291 8.88 1.08 -14.12
CA PRO A 291 7.70 0.63 -13.40
C PRO A 291 6.60 0.21 -14.38
N THR A 292 6.13 -1.02 -14.23
CA THR A 292 5.06 -1.59 -15.06
C THR A 292 3.89 -2.10 -14.21
N ILE A 293 2.74 -2.35 -14.84
CA ILE A 293 1.61 -3.06 -14.26
C ILE A 293 1.03 -4.02 -15.31
N GLY A 294 1.09 -5.32 -15.07
CA GLY A 294 0.76 -6.33 -16.07
C GLY A 294 1.66 -6.22 -17.31
N ASN A 295 2.96 -5.96 -17.11
CA ASN A 295 3.97 -5.76 -18.16
C ASN A 295 3.75 -4.52 -19.06
N LYS A 296 2.83 -3.62 -18.68
CA LYS A 296 2.56 -2.36 -19.40
C LYS A 296 3.10 -1.18 -18.60
N ASN A 297 3.60 -0.14 -19.29
CA ASN A 297 4.11 1.06 -18.64
C ASN A 297 3.12 1.62 -17.61
N TRP A 298 3.59 1.77 -16.38
CA TRP A 298 2.79 2.37 -15.31
C TRP A 298 3.00 3.88 -15.28
N LEU A 299 1.90 4.62 -15.36
CA LEU A 299 1.89 6.08 -15.35
C LEU A 299 1.75 6.66 -13.93
N GLY A 300 2.01 5.85 -12.90
CA GLY A 300 1.86 6.22 -11.50
C GLY A 300 0.42 6.16 -10.99
N ASN A 301 0.31 6.19 -9.66
CA ASN A 301 -0.95 6.39 -8.92
C ASN A 301 -0.89 7.68 -8.07
N SER A 302 0.01 8.59 -8.45
CA SER A 302 0.28 9.79 -7.67
C SER A 302 -0.92 10.74 -7.72
N HIS A 303 -1.18 11.43 -6.60
CA HIS A 303 -2.15 12.52 -6.56
C HIS A 303 -1.68 13.77 -7.34
N TYR A 304 -0.44 13.76 -7.83
CA TYR A 304 0.19 14.85 -8.55
C TYR A 304 0.06 14.74 -10.07
N GLY A 305 -0.65 13.73 -10.58
CA GLY A 305 -0.84 13.50 -12.01
C GLY A 305 -0.06 12.29 -12.54
N PRO A 306 -0.12 12.03 -13.85
CA PRO A 306 0.60 10.94 -14.49
C PRO A 306 2.11 11.20 -14.42
N THR A 307 2.87 10.14 -14.14
CA THR A 307 4.33 10.17 -14.07
C THR A 307 4.86 9.04 -14.94
N LYS A 308 5.72 9.36 -15.92
CA LYS A 308 6.45 8.34 -16.69
C LYS A 308 7.70 7.95 -15.92
N GLY A 309 7.86 6.67 -15.60
CA GLY A 309 9.04 6.17 -14.91
C GLY A 309 9.11 6.58 -13.43
N ILE A 310 10.33 6.70 -12.92
CA ILE A 310 10.64 7.08 -11.54
C ILE A 310 10.86 8.59 -11.48
N SER A 311 10.05 9.31 -10.68
CA SER A 311 10.18 10.76 -10.54
C SER A 311 11.01 11.16 -9.33
N ASN A 312 12.12 11.85 -9.56
CA ASN A 312 12.95 12.49 -8.52
C ASN A 312 12.44 13.88 -8.07
N LYS A 313 11.42 14.44 -8.73
CA LYS A 313 10.93 15.82 -8.46
C LYS A 313 9.76 15.90 -7.47
N ILE A 314 9.46 14.82 -6.74
CA ILE A 314 8.28 14.77 -5.86
C ILE A 314 8.41 15.79 -4.70
N SER A 315 9.62 15.96 -4.16
CA SER A 315 9.90 16.90 -3.07
C SER A 315 9.63 18.37 -3.44
N ALA A 316 9.81 18.74 -4.72
CA ALA A 316 9.52 20.08 -5.21
C ALA A 316 8.03 20.46 -5.12
N ASN A 317 7.14 19.49 -4.88
CA ASN A 317 5.72 19.76 -4.67
C ASN A 317 5.35 20.01 -3.20
N TYR A 318 6.19 19.64 -2.23
CA TYR A 318 5.84 19.77 -0.81
C TYR A 318 5.55 21.23 -0.40
N PRO A 319 6.37 22.23 -0.78
CA PRO A 319 6.09 23.64 -0.45
C PRO A 319 4.85 24.21 -1.16
N LYS A 320 4.36 23.54 -2.21
CA LYS A 320 3.15 23.94 -2.94
C LYS A 320 1.87 23.53 -2.21
N VAL A 321 1.93 22.50 -1.37
CA VAL A 321 0.76 21.93 -0.68
C VAL A 321 0.81 22.11 0.84
N LEU A 322 1.99 22.32 1.42
CA LEU A 322 2.16 22.64 2.84
C LEU A 322 2.37 24.14 3.05
N THR A 323 1.81 24.65 4.12
CA THR A 323 2.04 25.99 4.66
C THR A 323 3.40 26.06 5.37
N LYS A 324 3.90 27.28 5.60
CA LYS A 324 5.15 27.47 6.35
C LYS A 324 5.05 26.91 7.78
N ASN A 325 3.91 27.12 8.44
CA ASN A 325 3.69 26.63 9.79
C ASN A 325 3.71 25.10 9.85
N GLU A 326 3.00 24.42 8.93
CA GLU A 326 3.02 22.94 8.86
C GLU A 326 4.43 22.39 8.61
N ILE A 327 5.20 23.03 7.71
CA ILE A 327 6.60 22.66 7.45
C ILE A 327 7.43 22.79 8.73
N SER A 328 7.30 23.90 9.45
CA SER A 328 7.99 24.09 10.74
C SER A 328 7.58 23.04 11.76
N THR A 329 6.28 22.74 11.89
CA THR A 329 5.78 21.69 12.79
C THR A 329 6.38 20.33 12.44
N ILE A 330 6.45 19.97 11.16
CA ILE A 330 7.03 18.70 10.72
C ILE A 330 8.52 18.62 11.07
N LYS A 331 9.27 19.69 10.78
CA LYS A 331 10.72 19.76 11.03
C LYS A 331 11.10 19.58 12.50
N LEU A 332 10.28 20.10 13.42
CA LEU A 332 10.47 19.89 14.86
C LEU A 332 10.59 18.41 15.25
N PHE A 333 9.94 17.51 14.48
CA PHE A 333 9.99 16.07 14.72
C PHE A 333 10.98 15.34 13.80
N SER A 334 11.13 15.78 12.53
CA SER A 334 11.96 15.05 11.56
C SER A 334 13.44 15.37 11.66
N ASP A 335 13.84 16.60 11.99
CA ASP A 335 15.25 17.03 11.86
C ASP A 335 16.19 16.15 12.70
N ASN A 336 15.80 15.82 13.93
CA ASN A 336 16.56 14.92 14.80
C ASN A 336 16.65 13.48 14.28
N ILE A 337 15.66 13.02 13.52
CA ILE A 337 15.61 11.67 12.94
C ILE A 337 16.44 11.64 11.66
N ASP A 338 16.25 12.63 10.80
CA ASP A 338 16.89 12.73 9.49
C ASP A 338 18.42 12.80 9.61
N MET A 339 18.96 13.42 10.67
CA MET A 339 20.40 13.43 10.98
C MET A 339 21.03 12.03 11.13
N HIS A 340 20.23 11.02 11.45
CA HIS A 340 20.69 9.64 11.63
C HIS A 340 20.42 8.74 10.42
N LEU A 341 19.68 9.21 9.43
CA LEU A 341 19.37 8.46 8.21
C LEU A 341 20.46 8.68 7.17
N SER A 342 21.26 7.65 6.88
CA SER A 342 22.28 7.76 5.83
C SER A 342 21.64 7.86 4.44
N GLU A 343 21.95 8.92 3.69
CA GLU A 343 21.31 9.23 2.40
C GLU A 343 21.69 8.30 1.23
N HIS A 344 22.60 7.34 1.42
CA HIS A 344 23.11 6.50 0.32
C HIS A 344 23.15 4.99 0.61
N LYS A 345 22.51 4.50 1.69
CA LYS A 345 22.57 3.07 2.04
C LYS A 345 21.21 2.41 1.92
N THR A 346 21.21 1.24 1.27
CA THR A 346 20.14 0.24 1.36
C THR A 346 20.80 -1.06 1.86
N PRO A 347 20.32 -1.66 2.96
CA PRO A 347 19.21 -1.22 3.78
C PRO A 347 19.55 0.05 4.58
N VAL A 348 18.50 0.77 4.97
CA VAL A 348 18.59 1.93 5.86
C VAL A 348 18.81 1.42 7.28
N ASP A 349 19.84 1.93 7.94
CA ASP A 349 20.10 1.63 9.35
C ASP A 349 19.32 2.59 10.25
N LEU A 350 18.28 2.08 10.92
CA LEU A 350 17.55 2.84 11.93
C LEU A 350 18.16 2.63 13.32
N LEU A 351 19.07 1.66 13.51
CA LEU A 351 19.69 1.36 14.80
C LEU A 351 20.43 2.55 15.37
N SER A 352 20.95 3.39 14.49
CA SER A 352 21.61 4.67 14.77
C SER A 352 20.71 5.72 15.41
N ILE A 353 19.38 5.63 15.28
CA ILE A 353 18.43 6.61 15.81
C ILE A 353 18.30 6.43 17.34
N PRO A 354 18.63 7.46 18.15
CA PRO A 354 18.45 7.41 19.59
C PRO A 354 16.99 7.19 19.99
N GLN A 355 16.77 6.32 20.98
CA GLN A 355 15.43 5.95 21.45
C GLN A 355 14.57 7.15 21.91
N LYS A 356 15.20 8.24 22.37
CA LYS A 356 14.50 9.46 22.79
C LYS A 356 13.76 10.20 21.67
N TYR A 357 14.14 9.96 20.40
CA TYR A 357 13.46 10.53 19.23
C TYR A 357 12.36 9.63 18.67
N LEU A 358 12.20 8.43 19.23
CA LEU A 358 11.21 7.46 18.78
C LEU A 358 9.92 7.58 19.61
N TYR A 359 8.78 7.51 18.94
CA TYR A 359 7.48 7.67 19.58
C TYR A 359 7.11 6.46 20.42
N GLU A 360 6.99 6.68 21.73
CA GLU A 360 6.61 5.68 22.75
C GLU A 360 7.42 4.38 22.68
N TYR A 361 8.71 4.48 22.36
CA TYR A 361 9.60 3.33 22.16
C TYR A 361 9.53 2.28 23.27
N LYS A 362 9.67 2.69 24.54
CA LYS A 362 9.62 1.79 25.69
C LYS A 362 8.29 1.02 25.76
N ARG A 363 7.17 1.66 25.46
CA ARG A 363 5.83 1.05 25.49
C ARG A 363 5.65 0.06 24.35
N GLN A 364 5.99 0.45 23.11
CA GLN A 364 5.91 -0.44 21.96
C GLN A 364 6.84 -1.65 22.12
N LYS A 365 8.05 -1.46 22.65
CA LYS A 365 8.99 -2.55 22.91
C LYS A 365 8.46 -3.50 23.99
N LYS A 366 7.89 -2.98 25.08
CA LYS A 366 7.31 -3.79 26.17
C LYS A 366 6.23 -4.74 25.66
N TYR A 367 5.33 -4.26 24.79
CA TYR A 367 4.19 -5.04 24.29
C TYR A 367 4.46 -5.70 22.93
N PHE A 368 5.71 -5.72 22.45
CA PHE A 368 6.04 -6.15 21.10
C PHE A 368 5.64 -7.62 20.82
N ASN A 369 5.71 -8.48 21.82
CA ASN A 369 5.33 -9.90 21.73
C ASN A 369 3.90 -10.17 22.24
N GLU A 370 3.16 -9.14 22.65
CA GLU A 370 1.80 -9.28 23.19
C GLU A 370 0.78 -8.87 22.11
N THR A 371 0.42 -9.81 21.24
CA THR A 371 -0.41 -9.59 20.05
C THR A 371 -1.64 -8.74 20.36
N GLU A 372 -2.40 -9.06 21.40
CA GLU A 372 -3.66 -8.38 21.74
C GLU A 372 -3.45 -6.89 22.06
N LYS A 373 -2.47 -6.59 22.91
CA LYS A 373 -2.12 -5.21 23.30
C LYS A 373 -1.60 -4.44 22.11
N LEU A 374 -0.84 -5.10 21.24
CA LEU A 374 -0.29 -4.51 20.03
C LEU A 374 -1.37 -4.19 19.01
N SER A 375 -2.33 -5.10 18.80
CA SER A 375 -3.50 -4.92 17.93
C SER A 375 -4.31 -3.71 18.39
N LEU A 376 -4.67 -3.64 19.68
CA LEU A 376 -5.40 -2.50 20.24
C LEU A 376 -4.60 -1.18 20.12
N TYR A 377 -3.30 -1.22 20.43
CA TYR A 377 -2.44 -0.05 20.35
C TYR A 377 -2.39 0.53 18.93
N TYR A 378 -2.20 -0.32 17.92
CA TYR A 378 -2.15 0.10 16.53
C TYR A 378 -3.51 0.50 15.97
N ALA A 379 -4.59 -0.19 16.37
CA ALA A 379 -5.94 0.23 16.02
C ALA A 379 -6.22 1.65 16.48
N LEU A 380 -5.99 1.94 17.77
CA LEU A 380 -6.21 3.26 18.36
C LEU A 380 -5.29 4.32 17.75
N SER A 381 -3.99 4.03 17.62
CA SER A 381 -3.01 4.96 17.05
C SER A 381 -3.39 5.35 15.62
N ASN A 382 -3.78 4.38 14.79
CA ASN A 382 -4.10 4.62 13.39
C ASN A 382 -5.50 5.21 13.18
N ALA A 383 -6.48 4.90 14.04
CA ALA A 383 -7.80 5.52 14.01
C ALA A 383 -7.72 7.04 14.19
N THR A 384 -6.80 7.54 15.04
CA THR A 384 -6.64 8.99 15.26
C THR A 384 -6.25 9.76 14.00
N LYS A 385 -5.61 9.13 13.00
CA LYS A 385 -5.22 9.77 11.73
C LYS A 385 -6.42 10.28 10.95
N ARG A 386 -7.64 9.83 11.26
CA ARG A 386 -8.90 10.28 10.64
C ARG A 386 -9.56 11.47 11.30
N ARG A 387 -9.01 11.97 12.39
CA ARG A 387 -9.58 13.13 13.08
C ARG A 387 -9.56 14.34 12.15
N TYR A 388 -10.71 14.99 12.07
CA TYR A 388 -10.87 16.28 11.41
C TYR A 388 -11.07 17.35 12.46
N HIS A 389 -10.54 18.53 12.20
CA HIS A 389 -10.90 19.70 12.97
C HIS A 389 -12.27 20.18 12.52
N ILE A 390 -13.26 20.07 13.41
CA ILE A 390 -14.56 20.73 13.24
C ILE A 390 -14.31 22.22 13.50
N LYS A 391 -14.44 23.03 12.45
CA LYS A 391 -14.24 24.48 12.49
C LYS A 391 -15.42 25.16 11.80
N GLN A 392 -15.57 26.46 12.00
CA GLN A 392 -16.48 27.27 11.20
C GLN A 392 -16.16 27.08 9.71
N VAL A 393 -17.21 26.98 8.90
CA VAL A 393 -17.10 26.75 7.46
C VAL A 393 -16.29 27.89 6.82
N PRO A 394 -15.10 27.60 6.24
CA PRO A 394 -14.29 28.65 5.62
C PRO A 394 -14.89 29.06 4.27
N TYR A 395 -14.55 30.27 3.82
CA TYR A 395 -15.06 30.84 2.55
C TYR A 395 -14.80 29.94 1.34
N TYR A 396 -13.68 29.20 1.33
CA TYR A 396 -13.33 28.28 0.24
C TYR A 396 -14.25 27.04 0.17
N SER A 397 -15.12 26.81 1.15
CA SER A 397 -16.11 25.73 1.10
C SER A 397 -17.16 25.97 0.01
N PHE A 398 -17.45 27.22 -0.34
CA PHE A 398 -18.29 27.53 -1.51
C PHE A 398 -17.63 27.03 -2.80
N PHE A 399 -16.32 27.24 -2.94
CA PHE A 399 -15.55 26.67 -4.04
C PHE A 399 -15.56 25.13 -4.01
N ALA A 400 -15.52 24.49 -2.84
CA ALA A 400 -15.66 23.03 -2.74
C ALA A 400 -16.98 22.51 -3.30
N ILE A 401 -18.09 23.21 -3.10
CA ILE A 401 -19.39 22.85 -3.68
C ILE A 401 -19.34 22.95 -5.21
N ILE A 402 -18.89 24.10 -5.74
CA ILE A 402 -18.77 24.32 -7.18
C ILE A 402 -17.84 23.30 -7.82
N TYR A 403 -16.67 23.07 -7.22
CA TYR A 403 -15.66 22.15 -7.73
C TYR A 403 -16.16 20.70 -7.70
N SER A 404 -16.88 20.29 -6.66
CA SER A 404 -17.52 18.97 -6.58
C SER A 404 -18.57 18.78 -7.69
N ILE A 405 -19.39 19.80 -7.98
CA ILE A 405 -20.34 19.78 -9.10
C ILE A 405 -19.61 19.68 -10.43
N PHE A 406 -18.56 20.48 -10.63
CA PHE A 406 -17.74 20.44 -11.85
C PHE A 406 -17.11 19.07 -12.07
N VAL A 407 -16.51 18.48 -11.02
CA VAL A 407 -15.98 17.10 -11.06
C VAL A 407 -17.08 16.12 -11.45
N ARG A 408 -18.29 16.22 -10.89
CA ARG A 408 -19.43 15.37 -11.28
C ARG A 408 -19.74 15.49 -12.76
N ILE A 409 -19.93 16.70 -13.27
CA ILE A 409 -20.28 16.96 -14.66
C ILE A 409 -19.24 16.37 -15.63
N VAL A 410 -17.95 16.62 -15.37
CA VAL A 410 -16.85 16.12 -16.21
C VAL A 410 -16.78 14.59 -16.24
N HIS A 411 -17.25 13.90 -15.21
CA HIS A 411 -17.26 12.43 -15.15
C HIS A 411 -18.57 11.79 -15.61
N ILE A 412 -19.62 12.56 -15.95
CA ILE A 412 -20.86 12.01 -16.50
C ILE A 412 -20.59 11.08 -17.71
N PRO A 413 -19.79 11.47 -18.73
CA PRO A 413 -19.51 10.58 -19.88
C PRO A 413 -18.85 9.26 -19.48
N ARG A 414 -17.97 9.30 -18.47
CA ARG A 414 -17.33 8.12 -17.92
C ARG A 414 -18.35 7.19 -17.25
N MET A 415 -19.30 7.73 -16.50
CA MET A 415 -20.36 6.95 -15.85
C MET A 415 -21.27 6.28 -16.89
N PHE A 416 -21.65 7.01 -17.94
CA PHE A 416 -22.34 6.42 -19.09
C PHE A 416 -21.51 5.29 -19.71
N LYS A 417 -20.20 5.49 -19.91
CA LYS A 417 -19.31 4.46 -20.44
C LYS A 417 -19.28 3.21 -19.57
N LEU A 418 -19.18 3.37 -18.25
CA LEU A 418 -19.16 2.26 -17.29
C LEU A 418 -20.48 1.48 -17.25
N LYS A 419 -21.61 2.18 -17.32
CA LYS A 419 -22.95 1.59 -17.23
C LYS A 419 -23.35 0.84 -18.51
N TYR A 420 -23.12 1.45 -19.68
CA TYR A 420 -23.66 0.96 -20.95
C TYR A 420 -22.64 0.19 -21.80
N PHE A 421 -21.34 0.41 -21.57
CA PHE A 421 -20.28 -0.25 -22.33
C PHE A 421 -19.39 -1.05 -21.38
N LYS A 422 -19.90 -2.22 -20.97
CA LYS A 422 -19.15 -3.18 -20.13
C LYS A 422 -17.75 -3.37 -20.74
N ALA A 423 -16.74 -3.32 -19.88
CA ALA A 423 -15.32 -3.37 -20.22
C ALA A 423 -14.75 -2.17 -21.02
N LYS A 424 -15.50 -1.13 -21.40
CA LYS A 424 -14.89 0.08 -22.04
C LYS A 424 -14.67 1.24 -21.07
N GLY A 425 -15.37 1.27 -19.94
CA GLY A 425 -15.25 2.32 -18.92
C GLY A 425 -14.08 2.12 -17.96
N LYS A 426 -13.28 3.16 -17.72
CA LYS A 426 -12.30 3.16 -16.61
C LYS A 426 -13.04 3.33 -15.29
N GLN A 427 -12.90 2.39 -14.36
CA GLN A 427 -13.40 2.56 -13.00
C GLN A 427 -12.29 3.18 -12.15
N ASN A 428 -12.34 4.49 -11.91
CA ASN A 428 -11.68 5.04 -10.73
C ASN A 428 -12.70 4.91 -9.60
N TYR A 429 -12.49 4.01 -8.64
CA TYR A 429 -13.33 3.93 -7.44
C TYR A 429 -13.52 5.33 -6.85
N THR A 430 -14.68 5.67 -6.28
CA THR A 430 -14.91 7.01 -5.72
C THR A 430 -14.69 7.09 -4.22
#